data_AF-A0A6A7BSD4-F1
#
_entry.id   AF-A0A6A7BSD4-F1
#
_cell.length_a   1.000
_cell.length_b   1.000
_cell.length_c   1.000
_cell.angle_alpha   90.00
_cell.angle_beta   90.00
_cell.angle_gamma   90.00
#
_symmetry.space_group_name_H-M   'P 1'
#
loop_
_entity.id
_entity.type
_entity.pdbx_description
1 polymer ?
#
loop_
_entity_poly.entity_id
_entity_poly.type
_entity_poly.pdbx_seq_one_letter_code
_entity_poly.pdbx_strand_id
1 'polypeptide(L)'
;MDAAAYLTRHGWRGKGHSLDHSNRGLTKPLMISRKVDVLGVGINKHAAVSDQWWMRAFDESLKSFGTGKESMLSQVSKYGHNRGGLYGRFVKGEGLKGTI
;
A
#
# COMPACT_ATOMS: atom_id res chain seq x y z
N MET A 1 8.00 -32.57 10.98
CA MET A 1 8.01 -33.42 9.78
C MET A 1 8.87 -32.71 8.74
N ASP A 2 9.91 -33.36 8.22
CA ASP A 2 10.73 -32.79 7.13
C ASP A 2 10.12 -33.21 5.79
N ALA A 3 9.36 -32.31 5.18
CA ALA A 3 8.69 -32.57 3.91
C ALA A 3 9.69 -32.70 2.74
N ALA A 4 10.80 -31.98 2.78
CA ALA A 4 11.80 -32.02 1.71
C ALA A 4 12.50 -33.38 1.69
N ALA A 5 12.96 -33.85 2.86
CA ALA A 5 13.57 -35.17 2.98
C ALA A 5 12.61 -36.30 2.58
N TYR A 6 11.33 -36.19 2.94
CA TYR A 6 10.30 -37.15 2.54
C TYR A 6 10.13 -37.19 1.01
N LEU A 7 9.96 -36.04 0.36
CA LEU A 7 9.78 -35.96 -1.09
C LEU A 7 11.00 -36.45 -1.87
N THR A 8 12.22 -36.13 -1.41
CA THR A 8 13.45 -36.61 -2.05
C THR A 8 13.59 -38.13 -1.95
N ARG A 9 13.19 -38.75 -0.83
CA ARG A 9 13.12 -40.23 -0.72
C ARG A 9 12.15 -40.85 -1.72
N HIS A 10 11.11 -40.11 -2.11
CA HIS A 10 10.12 -40.52 -3.12
C HIS A 10 10.48 -40.08 -4.54
N GLY A 11 11.72 -39.69 -4.81
CA GLY A 11 12.20 -39.42 -6.17
C GLY A 11 12.02 -37.99 -6.65
N TRP A 12 11.63 -37.06 -5.77
CA TRP A 12 11.68 -35.65 -6.12
C TRP A 12 13.14 -35.16 -6.24
N ARG A 13 13.43 -34.48 -7.36
CA ARG A 13 14.76 -33.93 -7.70
C ARG A 13 15.25 -32.81 -6.77
N GLY A 14 14.40 -32.33 -5.86
CA GLY A 14 14.75 -31.31 -4.89
C GLY A 14 14.37 -29.90 -5.32
N LYS A 15 14.71 -28.93 -4.47
CA LYS A 15 14.31 -27.53 -4.61
C LYS A 15 14.67 -26.96 -5.99
N GLY A 16 13.73 -26.27 -6.61
CA GLY A 16 13.87 -25.73 -7.97
C GLY A 16 13.31 -26.64 -9.07
N HIS A 17 13.02 -27.91 -8.75
CA HIS A 17 12.34 -28.82 -9.66
C HIS A 17 10.87 -28.96 -9.30
N SER A 18 10.05 -29.12 -10.33
CA SER A 18 8.64 -29.45 -10.17
C SER A 18 8.47 -30.83 -9.53
N LEU A 19 7.33 -31.07 -8.90
CA LEU A 19 6.90 -32.41 -8.51
C LEU A 19 6.48 -33.26 -9.72
N ASP A 20 6.22 -32.63 -10.87
CA ASP A 20 5.90 -33.32 -12.12
C ASP A 20 7.14 -33.99 -12.72
N HIS A 21 6.95 -35.18 -13.29
CA HIS A 21 7.99 -35.93 -14.00
C HIS A 21 8.40 -35.22 -15.30
N SER A 22 7.45 -34.55 -15.97
CA SER A 22 7.67 -33.87 -17.25
C SER A 22 8.10 -32.40 -17.13
N ASN A 23 8.45 -31.92 -15.92
CA ASN A 23 8.85 -30.52 -15.67
C ASN A 23 7.81 -29.46 -16.08
N ARG A 24 6.53 -29.81 -16.19
CA ARG A 24 5.45 -28.86 -16.54
C ARG A 24 4.78 -28.23 -15.32
N GLY A 25 4.93 -28.83 -14.14
CA GLY A 25 4.35 -28.31 -12.91
C GLY A 25 5.12 -27.11 -12.33
N LEU A 26 4.53 -26.48 -11.32
CA LEU A 26 5.10 -25.30 -10.66
C LEU A 26 6.34 -25.66 -9.84
N THR A 27 7.41 -24.88 -10.00
CA THR A 27 8.64 -24.99 -9.20
C THR A 27 8.63 -24.06 -7.99
N LYS A 28 7.73 -23.07 -7.99
CA LYS A 28 7.55 -22.09 -6.92
C LYS A 28 6.08 -22.09 -6.48
N PRO A 29 5.79 -21.90 -5.19
CA PRO A 29 4.42 -21.75 -4.71
C PRO A 29 3.71 -20.57 -5.39
N LEU A 30 2.40 -20.71 -5.59
CA LEU A 30 1.57 -19.59 -6.05
C LEU A 30 1.43 -18.58 -4.90
N MET A 31 1.78 -17.33 -5.19
CA MET A 31 1.47 -16.23 -4.30
C MET A 31 0.03 -15.80 -4.57
N ILE A 32 -0.80 -15.86 -3.53
CA ILE A 32 -2.22 -15.48 -3.61
C ILE A 32 -2.41 -14.19 -2.81
N SER A 33 -3.11 -13.23 -3.40
CA SER A 33 -3.49 -12.00 -2.69
C SER A 33 -4.53 -12.34 -1.62
N ARG A 34 -4.21 -12.08 -0.34
CA ARG A 34 -5.15 -12.30 0.76
C ARG A 34 -5.94 -11.02 1.04
N LYS A 35 -7.27 -11.12 0.94
CA LYS A 35 -8.18 -10.05 1.39
C LYS A 35 -8.34 -10.10 2.91
N VAL A 36 -7.91 -9.04 3.58
CA VAL A 36 -7.96 -8.88 5.04
C VAL A 36 -8.92 -7.77 5.51
N ASP A 37 -9.71 -7.20 4.60
CA ASP A 37 -10.59 -6.07 4.89
C ASP A 37 -12.05 -6.33 4.51
N VAL A 38 -12.90 -5.33 4.76
CA VAL A 38 -14.34 -5.35 4.47
C VAL A 38 -14.69 -4.69 3.13
N LEU A 39 -13.71 -4.14 2.39
CA LEU A 39 -13.94 -3.47 1.10
C LEU A 39 -14.52 -4.42 0.03
N GLY A 40 -15.21 -3.86 -0.96
CA GLY A 40 -15.67 -4.63 -2.13
C GLY A 40 -14.51 -5.28 -2.90
N VAL A 41 -14.79 -6.41 -3.55
CA VAL A 41 -13.84 -7.07 -4.46
C VAL A 41 -13.55 -6.13 -5.63
N GLY A 42 -12.27 -6.02 -6.04
CA GLY A 42 -11.84 -5.14 -7.13
C GLY A 42 -11.43 -3.73 -6.70
N ILE A 43 -11.66 -3.34 -5.44
CA ILE A 43 -11.16 -2.05 -4.93
C ILE A 43 -9.65 -2.15 -4.68
N ASN A 44 -8.87 -1.41 -5.46
CA ASN A 44 -7.43 -1.34 -5.30
C ASN A 44 -7.09 -0.52 -4.04
N LYS A 45 -6.82 -1.22 -2.93
CA LYS A 45 -6.43 -0.60 -1.66
C LYS A 45 -5.18 0.27 -1.77
N HIS A 46 -4.31 -0.04 -2.73
CA HIS A 46 -3.05 0.67 -2.95
C HIS A 46 -3.22 1.94 -3.77
N ALA A 47 -4.35 2.16 -4.43
CA ALA A 47 -4.59 3.41 -5.18
C ALA A 47 -4.59 4.63 -4.25
N ALA A 48 -5.13 4.50 -3.03
CA ALA A 48 -5.11 5.59 -2.05
C ALA A 48 -3.74 5.78 -1.38
N VAL A 49 -2.86 4.76 -1.40
CA VAL A 49 -1.52 4.81 -0.82
C VAL A 49 -0.48 5.29 -1.85
N SER A 50 -0.74 5.11 -3.16
CA SER A 50 0.13 5.60 -4.24
C SER A 50 0.04 7.10 -4.47
N ASP A 51 -1.09 7.73 -4.11
CA ASP A 51 -1.22 9.18 -4.16
C ASP A 51 -0.51 9.82 -2.97
N GLN A 52 0.82 10.00 -3.11
CA GLN A 52 1.64 10.83 -2.25
C GLN A 52 1.30 12.33 -2.45
N TRP A 53 0.04 12.68 -2.30
CA TRP A 53 -0.48 14.03 -2.53
C TRP A 53 0.30 15.08 -1.71
N TRP A 54 0.77 14.71 -0.51
CA TRP A 54 1.58 15.57 0.35
C TRP A 54 2.97 15.83 -0.24
N MET A 55 3.61 14.86 -0.90
CA MET A 55 4.89 15.05 -1.59
C MET A 55 4.73 16.01 -2.77
N ARG A 56 3.61 15.91 -3.51
CA ARG A 56 3.30 16.82 -4.62
C ARG A 56 3.03 18.23 -4.12
N ALA A 57 2.23 18.38 -3.06
CA ALA A 57 1.96 19.67 -2.45
C ALA A 57 3.23 20.31 -1.88
N PHE A 58 4.13 19.51 -1.30
CA PHE A 58 5.43 19.95 -0.81
C PHE A 58 6.34 20.42 -1.97
N ASP A 59 6.51 19.61 -3.02
CA ASP A 59 7.32 19.96 -4.19
C ASP A 59 6.79 21.19 -4.93
N GLU A 60 5.47 21.31 -5.07
CA GLU A 60 4.82 22.50 -5.64
C GLU A 60 5.04 23.74 -4.76
N SER A 61 4.98 23.58 -3.43
CA SER A 61 5.26 24.68 -2.52
C SER A 61 6.69 25.21 -2.65
N LEU A 62 7.68 24.31 -2.81
CA LEU A 62 9.07 24.69 -3.04
C LEU A 62 9.25 25.43 -4.37
N LYS A 63 8.57 24.98 -5.43
CA LYS A 63 8.58 25.68 -6.73
C LYS A 63 7.95 27.06 -6.67
N SER A 64 6.92 27.23 -5.85
CA SER A 64 6.25 28.53 -5.65
C SER A 64 7.00 29.46 -4.70
N PHE A 65 7.98 28.95 -3.93
CA PHE A 65 8.71 29.71 -2.93
C PHE A 65 9.49 30.87 -3.58
N GLY A 66 9.26 32.10 -3.10
CA GLY A 66 9.88 33.31 -3.64
C GLY A 66 9.23 33.90 -4.90
N THR A 67 8.21 33.25 -5.47
CA THR A 67 7.52 33.74 -6.69
C THR A 67 6.33 34.67 -6.41
N GLY A 68 6.00 34.90 -5.13
CA GLY A 68 4.84 35.69 -4.70
C GLY A 68 3.47 35.04 -4.94
N LYS A 69 3.44 33.83 -5.53
CA LYS A 69 2.21 33.04 -5.73
C LYS A 69 1.82 32.32 -4.45
N GLU A 70 0.52 32.21 -4.21
CA GLU A 70 -0.02 31.46 -3.08
C GLU A 70 0.26 29.96 -3.29
N SER A 71 0.92 29.32 -2.32
CA SER A 71 1.30 27.91 -2.43
C SER A 71 0.13 27.00 -2.12
N MET A 72 0.11 25.80 -2.71
CA MET A 72 -0.91 24.78 -2.42
C MET A 72 -1.00 24.49 -0.90
N LEU A 73 0.14 24.50 -0.19
CA LEU A 73 0.19 24.34 1.27
C LEU A 73 -0.47 25.51 2.02
N SER A 74 -0.28 26.75 1.58
CA SER A 74 -0.96 27.90 2.19
C SER A 74 -2.48 27.88 1.99
N GLN A 75 -2.96 27.34 0.87
CA GLN A 75 -4.39 27.15 0.63
C GLN A 75 -4.97 26.02 1.51
N VAL A 76 -4.26 24.91 1.65
CA VAL A 76 -4.64 23.81 2.56
C VAL A 76 -4.68 24.29 4.01
N SER A 77 -3.72 25.13 4.42
CA SER A 77 -3.69 25.75 5.75
C SER A 77 -4.87 26.68 6.00
N LYS A 78 -5.23 27.53 5.02
CA LYS A 78 -6.32 28.52 5.16
C LYS A 78 -7.72 27.93 5.09
N TYR A 79 -7.99 27.05 4.11
CA TYR A 79 -9.35 26.57 3.83
C TYR A 79 -9.64 25.19 4.38
N GLY A 80 -8.62 24.50 4.90
CA GLY A 80 -8.72 23.11 5.28
C GLY A 80 -8.97 22.18 4.09
N HIS A 81 -8.69 20.91 4.33
CA HIS A 81 -8.76 19.78 3.39
C HIS A 81 -10.16 19.45 2.85
N ASN A 82 -11.19 20.25 3.18
CA ASN A 82 -12.60 19.99 2.82
C ASN A 82 -12.93 20.22 1.35
N ARG A 83 -12.04 20.84 0.57
CA ARG A 83 -12.20 21.03 -0.89
C ARG A 83 -11.24 20.15 -1.69
N GLY A 84 -11.47 18.83 -1.64
CA GLY A 84 -11.03 17.94 -2.72
C GLY A 84 -9.81 17.04 -2.48
N GLY A 85 -9.31 16.90 -1.25
CA GLY A 85 -8.22 15.96 -0.93
C GLY A 85 -8.69 14.71 -0.17
N LEU A 86 -7.87 13.65 -0.15
CA LEU A 86 -8.09 12.38 0.57
C LEU A 86 -8.52 12.55 2.05
N TYR A 87 -8.25 13.72 2.65
CA TYR A 87 -8.62 14.05 4.03
C TYR A 87 -10.00 14.72 4.22
N GLY A 88 -10.73 15.03 3.14
CA GLY A 88 -12.07 15.63 3.23
C GLY A 88 -13.12 14.73 3.91
N ARG A 89 -12.81 13.46 4.17
CA ARG A 89 -13.67 12.49 4.84
C ARG A 89 -13.30 12.23 6.30
N PHE A 90 -12.22 12.81 6.81
CA PHE A 90 -11.82 12.64 8.20
C PHE A 90 -12.50 13.70 9.07
N VAL A 91 -13.37 13.25 9.97
CA VAL A 91 -13.94 14.09 11.03
C VAL A 91 -12.96 14.09 12.19
N LYS A 92 -12.57 15.28 12.67
CA LYS A 92 -11.75 15.41 13.88
C LYS A 92 -12.53 14.82 15.06
N GLY A 93 -12.01 13.74 15.65
CA GLY A 93 -12.56 13.15 16.88
C GLY A 93 -12.37 14.07 18.08
N GLU A 94 -13.15 13.82 19.13
CA GLU A 94 -13.08 14.58 20.38
C GLU A 94 -11.66 14.50 20.98
N GLY A 95 -11.10 15.66 21.33
CA GLY A 95 -9.75 15.72 21.88
C GLY A 95 -9.75 15.24 23.33
N LEU A 96 -8.97 14.20 23.63
CA LEU A 96 -8.75 13.76 25.01
C LEU A 96 -8.05 14.88 25.78
N LYS A 97 -8.73 15.39 26.82
CA LYS A 97 -8.18 16.39 27.72
C LYS A 97 -7.05 15.71 28.51
N GLY A 98 -5.81 16.15 28.28
CA GLY A 98 -4.65 15.61 28.99
C GLY A 98 -4.85 15.69 30.50
N THR A 99 -4.51 14.61 31.20
CA THR A 99 -4.37 14.62 32.65
C THR A 99 -2.94 15.09 32.96
N ILE A 100 -2.85 16.10 33.82
CA ILE A 100 -1.58 16.66 34.33
C ILE A 100 -0.93 15.64 35.26
#